data_AF-A0A2I0HUE6-F1
#
_entry.id   AF-A0A2I0HUE6-F1
#
_cell.length_a   1.000
_cell.length_b   1.000
_cell.length_c   1.000
_cell.angle_alpha   90.00
_cell.angle_beta   90.00
_cell.angle_gamma   90.00
#
_symmetry.space_group_name_H-M   'P 1'
#
loop_
_entity.id
_entity.type
_entity.pdbx_description
1 polymer ?
#
loop_
_entity_poly.entity_id
_entity_poly.type
_entity_poly.pdbx_seq_one_letter_code
_entity_poly.pdbx_strand_id
1 'polypeptide(L)'
;GLLQSETKRAEEANEACALAQARNGELIKKLDDTKKKVDRLQDVVQRLEEKVSNMESENQVLRQRALAISPANKASTMKSRTTIIQRTPEKIPENGNILNGEMRRAPDTVLALAHPREPETEEKPQKTLNEKQQENQDLLMKCISEDLGFSGGKPVAACLTFKCLLHWRSFEVDRTSVFDRIIQTIGAAIETQDNNDVLSYWLSNTCMLLILLQRTLKASGAATMTPQRRRTSASLFGRVSQGLRASPQSVGFSFLSSRVLGGPDDLRQVEAKYPALLFKQQLTAFLEKMYGMIRDNLKKEISPLISLCIQAPRTSRASMVKGRAQANAVAQQALNAHWKGIVNCLNNCLKTMRANYVPPFVVRKVFTQIFSFINVQLFNSLLLRRECCSFSNGEYVKAGLAELEQWCQDATEEFVGSALDELKHIRQAVGFLVLSIQQLYRISTMYWDDKYGTHTVSTDVISTMRVMMTEDSNNAVSTSFLLDDDSSIPFTLEDISKSVEQVEVPEIDPPPLVRENSGFTFLLQRAD
;
A
#
# COMPACT_ATOMS: atom_id res chain seq x y z
N GLY A 1 32.64 53.21 33.83
CA GLY A 1 32.89 52.48 32.57
C GLY A 1 32.53 51.02 32.72
N LEU A 2 33.45 50.20 33.24
CA LEU A 2 33.30 48.74 33.30
C LEU A 2 32.20 48.25 34.26
N LEU A 3 32.18 48.76 35.50
CA LEU A 3 31.24 48.36 36.55
C LEU A 3 29.77 48.57 36.16
N GLN A 4 29.46 49.69 35.48
CA GLN A 4 28.11 49.97 34.97
C GLN A 4 27.70 49.06 33.81
N SER A 5 28.67 48.60 33.00
CA SER A 5 28.42 47.65 31.92
C SER A 5 28.18 46.23 32.45
N GLU A 6 28.88 45.85 33.51
CA GLU A 6 28.70 44.54 34.16
C GLU A 6 27.38 44.47 34.92
N THR A 7 26.99 45.53 35.64
CA THR A 7 25.67 45.58 36.30
C THR A 7 24.54 45.50 35.30
N LYS A 8 24.64 46.22 34.17
CA LYS A 8 23.61 46.16 33.11
C LYS A 8 23.50 44.76 32.49
N ARG A 9 24.63 44.09 32.23
CA ARG A 9 24.64 42.73 31.68
C ARG A 9 24.08 41.70 32.67
N ALA A 10 24.32 41.89 33.97
CA ALA A 10 23.75 41.05 35.02
C ALA A 10 22.23 41.25 35.15
N GLU A 11 21.74 42.48 35.02
CA GLU A 11 20.30 42.78 34.99
C GLU A 11 19.62 42.14 33.77
N GLU A 12 20.19 42.27 32.57
CA GLU A 12 19.67 41.64 31.35
C GLU A 12 19.65 40.10 31.45
N ALA A 13 20.68 39.50 32.06
CA ALA A 13 20.73 38.05 32.29
C ALA A 13 19.69 37.58 33.31
N ASN A 14 19.45 38.36 34.37
CA ASN A 14 18.42 38.07 35.36
C ASN A 14 17.01 38.16 34.77
N GLU A 15 16.76 39.16 33.92
CA GLU A 15 15.47 39.31 33.22
C GLU A 15 15.22 38.15 32.23
N ALA A 16 16.25 37.75 31.47
CA ALA A 16 16.17 36.59 30.58
C ALA A 16 15.91 35.28 31.36
N CYS A 17 16.53 35.12 32.53
CA CYS A 17 16.30 33.98 33.40
C CYS A 17 14.85 33.95 33.94
N ALA A 18 14.32 35.10 34.36
CA ALA A 18 12.93 35.21 34.83
C ALA A 18 11.91 34.87 33.73
N LEU A 19 12.15 35.34 32.49
CA LEU A 19 11.32 35.01 31.34
C LEU A 19 11.39 33.51 30.99
N ALA A 20 12.57 32.90 31.06
CA ALA A 20 12.74 31.47 30.85
C ALA A 20 12.01 30.64 31.92
N GLN A 21 12.05 31.05 33.19
CA GLN A 21 11.32 30.40 34.28
C GLN A 21 9.80 30.50 34.10
N ALA A 22 9.28 31.67 33.69
CA ALA A 22 7.86 31.85 33.38
C ALA A 22 7.40 30.93 32.24
N ARG A 23 8.19 30.85 31.15
CA ARG A 23 7.91 29.96 30.01
C ARG A 23 7.95 28.48 30.41
N ASN A 24 8.88 28.09 31.27
CA ASN A 24 8.94 26.71 31.80
C ASN A 24 7.70 26.38 32.63
N GLY A 25 7.20 27.34 33.44
CA GLY A 25 5.94 27.18 34.17
C GLY A 25 4.74 26.93 33.25
N GLU A 26 4.64 27.66 32.14
CA GLU A 26 3.58 27.44 31.14
C GLU A 26 3.69 26.08 30.45
N LEU A 27 4.92 25.64 30.15
CA LEU A 27 5.17 24.32 29.55
C LEU A 27 4.78 23.19 30.48
N ILE A 28 5.09 23.30 31.78
CA ILE A 28 4.68 22.31 32.79
C ILE A 28 3.15 22.22 32.87
N LYS A 29 2.45 23.35 32.83
CA LYS A 29 0.98 23.37 32.83
C LYS A 29 0.40 22.70 31.58
N LYS A 30 0.96 22.98 30.40
CA LYS A 30 0.56 22.31 29.15
C LYS A 30 0.82 20.81 29.22
N LEU A 31 1.95 20.39 29.79
CA LEU A 31 2.28 18.98 29.97
C LEU A 31 1.24 18.28 30.87
N ASP A 32 0.86 18.89 31.99
CA ASP A 32 -0.16 18.35 32.90
C ASP A 32 -1.54 18.24 32.22
N ASP A 33 -1.93 19.25 31.43
CA ASP A 33 -3.17 19.23 30.64
C ASP A 33 -3.15 18.14 29.57
N THR A 34 -2.00 17.92 28.91
CA THR A 34 -1.84 16.82 27.96
C THR A 34 -1.88 15.45 28.64
N LYS A 35 -1.27 15.30 29.81
CA LYS A 35 -1.32 14.07 30.59
C LYS A 35 -2.76 13.70 30.96
N LYS A 36 -3.54 14.67 31.47
CA LYS A 36 -4.97 14.49 31.75
C LYS A 36 -5.79 14.11 30.50
N LYS A 37 -5.40 14.56 29.30
CA LYS A 37 -6.05 14.15 28.05
C LYS A 37 -5.70 12.71 27.68
N VAL A 38 -4.45 12.30 27.89
CA VAL A 38 -3.99 10.92 27.67
C VAL A 38 -4.74 9.97 28.60
N ASP A 39 -4.84 10.29 29.89
CA ASP A 39 -5.57 9.46 30.85
C ASP A 39 -7.05 9.28 30.42
N ARG A 40 -7.72 10.37 30.00
CA ARG A 40 -9.09 10.29 29.48
C ARG A 40 -9.21 9.45 28.20
N LEU A 41 -8.24 9.51 27.30
CA LEU A 41 -8.23 8.70 26.09
C LEU A 41 -8.01 7.22 26.43
N GLN A 42 -7.14 6.93 27.40
CA GLN A 42 -6.89 5.58 27.87
C GLN A 42 -8.16 4.95 28.47
N ASP A 43 -8.93 5.71 29.28
CA ASP A 43 -10.24 5.27 29.78
C ASP A 43 -11.26 5.01 28.66
N VAL A 44 -11.22 5.79 27.58
CA VAL A 44 -12.10 5.57 26.42
C VAL A 44 -11.70 4.31 25.66
N VAL A 45 -10.41 4.08 25.45
CA VAL A 45 -9.88 2.87 24.79
C VAL A 45 -10.27 1.63 25.59
N GLN A 46 -10.04 1.61 26.89
CA GLN A 46 -10.41 0.47 27.74
C GLN A 46 -11.91 0.15 27.65
N ARG A 47 -12.78 1.16 27.69
CA ARG A 47 -14.24 0.94 27.53
C ARG A 47 -14.63 0.46 26.13
N LEU A 48 -13.89 0.86 25.09
CA LEU A 48 -14.11 0.37 23.73
C LEU A 48 -13.67 -1.09 23.61
N GLU A 49 -12.53 -1.46 24.20
CA GLU A 49 -12.05 -2.85 24.25
C GLU A 49 -13.05 -3.76 24.97
N GLU A 50 -13.58 -3.33 26.12
CA GLU A 50 -14.64 -4.06 26.84
C GLU A 50 -15.90 -4.22 25.98
N LYS A 51 -16.31 -3.18 25.24
CA LYS A 51 -17.45 -3.26 24.32
C LYS A 51 -17.20 -4.21 23.15
N VAL A 52 -16.00 -4.21 22.59
CA VAL A 52 -15.62 -5.12 21.50
C VAL A 52 -15.64 -6.56 22.00
N SER A 53 -15.04 -6.84 23.15
CA SER A 53 -15.06 -8.18 23.78
C SER A 53 -16.49 -8.67 24.04
N ASN A 54 -17.36 -7.82 24.58
CA ASN A 54 -18.78 -8.15 24.77
C ASN A 54 -19.48 -8.43 23.44
N MET A 55 -19.25 -7.62 22.41
CA MET A 55 -19.85 -7.80 21.08
C MET A 55 -19.34 -9.08 20.39
N GLU A 56 -18.06 -9.43 20.55
CA GLU A 56 -17.49 -10.69 20.06
C GLU A 56 -18.14 -11.89 20.74
N SER A 57 -18.34 -11.84 22.06
CA SER A 57 -19.02 -12.90 22.80
C SER A 57 -20.48 -13.08 22.34
N GLU A 58 -21.20 -11.98 22.10
CA GLU A 58 -22.57 -12.02 21.58
C GLU A 58 -22.61 -12.61 20.15
N ASN A 59 -21.66 -12.23 19.30
CA ASN A 59 -21.49 -12.82 17.96
C ASN A 59 -21.22 -14.33 18.02
N GLN A 60 -20.40 -14.78 18.97
CA GLN A 60 -20.08 -16.19 19.15
C GLN A 60 -21.31 -16.99 19.59
N VAL A 61 -22.14 -16.42 20.48
CA VAL A 61 -23.42 -17.02 20.89
C VAL A 61 -24.40 -17.06 19.72
N LEU A 62 -24.50 -16.00 18.91
CA LEU A 62 -25.36 -15.97 17.72
C LEU A 62 -24.92 -17.02 16.69
N ARG A 63 -23.62 -17.21 16.47
CA ARG A 63 -23.08 -18.29 15.62
C ARG A 63 -23.42 -19.67 16.16
N GLN A 64 -23.32 -19.89 17.47
CA GLN A 64 -23.71 -21.17 18.10
C GLN A 64 -25.23 -21.43 17.98
N ARG A 65 -26.05 -20.39 18.15
CA ARG A 65 -27.51 -20.49 17.96
C ARG A 65 -27.88 -20.80 16.50
N ALA A 66 -27.18 -20.21 15.53
CA ALA A 66 -27.37 -20.53 14.12
C ALA A 66 -27.04 -22.00 13.79
N LEU A 67 -26.01 -22.58 14.44
CA LEU A 67 -25.66 -24.00 14.29
C LEU A 67 -26.70 -24.94 14.93
N ALA A 68 -27.38 -24.51 16.00
CA ALA A 68 -28.40 -25.31 16.69
C ALA A 68 -29.78 -25.31 16.00
N ILE A 69 -30.05 -24.38 15.08
CA ILE A 69 -31.36 -24.22 14.41
C ILE A 69 -31.47 -25.00 13.09
N SER A 70 -30.41 -25.69 12.64
CA SER A 70 -30.47 -26.53 11.44
C SER A 70 -31.07 -27.92 11.75
N PRO A 71 -32.20 -28.35 11.15
CA PRO A 71 -32.70 -29.70 11.33
C PRO A 71 -31.83 -30.69 10.52
N ALA A 72 -31.43 -31.76 11.22
CA ALA A 72 -30.84 -33.02 10.78
C ALA A 72 -30.60 -33.25 9.27
N ASN A 73 -29.32 -33.34 8.89
CA ASN A 73 -28.87 -34.33 7.90
C ASN A 73 -28.04 -35.39 8.62
N LYS A 74 -28.67 -36.53 8.90
CA LYS A 74 -27.96 -37.76 9.23
C LYS A 74 -27.21 -38.22 7.97
N ALA A 75 -25.91 -37.96 7.90
CA ALA A 75 -25.00 -38.73 7.07
C ALA A 75 -24.05 -39.48 8.01
N SER A 76 -24.42 -40.72 8.28
CA SER A 76 -23.60 -41.73 8.91
C SER A 76 -22.27 -41.88 8.18
N THR A 77 -21.21 -41.90 8.96
CA THR A 77 -19.94 -42.56 8.70
C THR A 77 -20.14 -44.00 8.19
N MET A 78 -19.97 -44.23 6.88
CA MET A 78 -19.57 -45.56 6.38
C MET A 78 -18.12 -45.50 5.88
N LYS A 79 -17.24 -45.96 6.77
CA LYS A 79 -15.92 -46.48 6.44
C LYS A 79 -16.11 -47.71 5.54
N SER A 80 -15.47 -47.70 4.37
CA SER A 80 -15.26 -48.90 3.58
C SER A 80 -14.15 -49.73 4.23
N ARG A 81 -14.50 -50.89 4.81
CA ARG A 81 -13.57 -52.00 5.06
C ARG A 81 -14.25 -53.30 4.64
N THR A 82 -13.80 -53.85 3.53
CA THR A 82 -14.08 -55.22 3.08
C THR A 82 -12.93 -56.10 3.54
N THR A 83 -13.21 -57.23 4.21
CA THR A 83 -12.23 -58.30 4.41
C THR A 83 -12.82 -59.69 4.10
N ILE A 84 -12.36 -60.27 2.97
CA ILE A 84 -11.81 -61.62 2.71
C ILE A 84 -12.66 -62.84 3.22
N ILE A 85 -13.03 -63.87 2.42
CA ILE A 85 -12.25 -65.12 2.20
C ILE A 85 -12.98 -66.14 1.27
N GLN A 86 -12.21 -66.74 0.33
CA GLN A 86 -12.34 -68.07 -0.38
C GLN A 86 -13.52 -68.28 -1.36
N ARG A 87 -13.39 -68.89 -2.57
CA ARG A 87 -12.53 -70.00 -3.08
C ARG A 87 -12.53 -70.04 -4.64
N THR A 88 -11.38 -70.26 -5.28
CA THR A 88 -11.20 -70.92 -6.62
C THR A 88 -10.98 -72.43 -6.39
N PRO A 89 -11.09 -73.37 -7.38
CA PRO A 89 -10.64 -73.34 -8.78
C PRO A 89 -11.76 -73.80 -9.77
N GLU A 90 -11.65 -74.03 -11.09
CA GLU A 90 -10.57 -74.39 -12.01
C GLU A 90 -11.04 -74.25 -13.49
N LYS A 91 -10.14 -74.47 -14.46
CA LYS A 91 -10.24 -74.30 -15.92
C LYS A 91 -10.95 -75.45 -16.68
N ILE A 92 -11.70 -75.08 -17.75
CA ILE A 92 -11.93 -75.79 -19.07
C ILE A 92 -12.79 -77.11 -19.02
N PRO A 93 -13.53 -77.57 -20.08
CA PRO A 93 -13.86 -77.04 -21.43
C PRO A 93 -15.37 -77.02 -21.84
N GLU A 94 -15.62 -76.35 -22.99
CA GLU A 94 -16.49 -76.68 -24.14
C GLU A 94 -17.78 -77.53 -23.95
N ASN A 95 -18.95 -77.00 -24.35
CA ASN A 95 -19.61 -77.24 -25.65
C ASN A 95 -21.08 -76.72 -25.66
N GLY A 96 -21.52 -76.19 -26.80
CA GLY A 96 -22.89 -76.41 -27.32
C GLY A 96 -24.05 -75.47 -26.92
N ASN A 97 -24.42 -74.63 -27.89
CA ASN A 97 -25.78 -74.49 -28.47
C ASN A 97 -26.96 -73.89 -27.66
N ILE A 98 -27.52 -72.76 -28.15
CA ILE A 98 -28.87 -72.63 -28.81
C ILE A 98 -30.03 -72.59 -27.78
N LEU A 99 -31.07 -71.73 -27.76
CA LEU A 99 -31.83 -70.93 -28.74
C LEU A 99 -32.65 -69.84 -27.99
N ASN A 100 -33.05 -68.82 -28.77
CA ASN A 100 -34.20 -67.90 -28.69
C ASN A 100 -35.35 -68.10 -27.68
N GLY A 101 -36.00 -66.95 -27.43
CA GLY A 101 -37.47 -66.80 -27.57
C GLY A 101 -38.06 -65.97 -26.43
N GLU A 102 -38.46 -64.71 -26.67
CA GLU A 102 -39.87 -64.31 -26.93
C GLU A 102 -40.79 -64.55 -25.71
N MET A 103 -41.71 -63.69 -25.23
CA MET A 103 -42.46 -62.56 -25.79
C MET A 103 -43.57 -62.20 -24.76
N ARG A 104 -43.91 -60.89 -24.66
CA ARG A 104 -45.23 -60.29 -24.32
C ARG A 104 -45.85 -60.22 -22.89
N ARG A 105 -46.29 -58.97 -22.66
CA ARG A 105 -47.63 -58.45 -22.24
C ARG A 105 -47.96 -58.21 -20.75
N ALA A 106 -48.33 -56.94 -20.49
CA ALA A 106 -49.11 -56.36 -19.38
C ALA A 106 -50.63 -56.69 -19.53
N PRO A 107 -51.63 -56.10 -18.80
CA PRO A 107 -51.64 -55.06 -17.72
C PRO A 107 -52.71 -55.28 -16.59
N ASP A 108 -52.85 -54.32 -15.65
CA ASP A 108 -54.13 -53.71 -15.10
C ASP A 108 -54.00 -53.21 -13.63
N THR A 109 -54.06 -51.89 -13.33
CA THR A 109 -55.21 -51.00 -12.95
C THR A 109 -55.64 -51.15 -11.46
N VAL A 110 -55.62 -50.15 -10.55
CA VAL A 110 -56.69 -49.14 -10.26
C VAL A 110 -56.31 -48.20 -9.07
N LEU A 111 -56.43 -46.87 -9.31
CA LEU A 111 -56.87 -45.67 -8.52
C LEU A 111 -56.34 -45.28 -7.10
N ALA A 112 -55.91 -44.01 -6.95
CA ALA A 112 -56.59 -42.98 -6.12
C ALA A 112 -55.99 -41.54 -6.22
N LEU A 113 -56.84 -40.61 -6.70
CA LEU A 113 -57.10 -39.21 -6.28
C LEU A 113 -56.00 -38.11 -6.24
N ALA A 114 -56.38 -36.96 -6.83
CA ALA A 114 -55.63 -35.72 -7.02
C ALA A 114 -56.02 -34.61 -6.03
N HIS A 115 -55.09 -33.66 -5.78
CA HIS A 115 -55.25 -32.19 -5.69
C HIS A 115 -53.94 -31.57 -5.13
N PRO A 116 -53.63 -30.27 -5.31
CA PRO A 116 -53.56 -29.45 -6.53
C PRO A 116 -52.16 -28.79 -6.71
N ARG A 117 -51.78 -28.48 -7.96
CA ARG A 117 -50.58 -27.69 -8.29
C ARG A 117 -50.75 -26.24 -7.85
N GLU A 118 -49.83 -25.74 -7.03
CA GLU A 118 -49.56 -24.30 -6.89
C GLU A 118 -48.63 -23.81 -8.03
N PRO A 119 -48.70 -22.53 -8.42
CA PRO A 119 -48.11 -22.04 -9.66
C PRO A 119 -46.62 -21.69 -9.51
N GLU A 120 -45.75 -22.44 -10.19
CA GLU A 120 -44.29 -22.25 -10.29
C GLU A 120 -43.85 -21.02 -11.15
N THR A 121 -44.61 -19.94 -11.17
CA THR A 121 -44.40 -18.86 -12.17
C THR A 121 -43.46 -17.72 -11.76
N GLU A 122 -42.96 -17.66 -10.52
CA GLU A 122 -42.06 -16.57 -10.08
C GLU A 122 -40.58 -16.95 -9.86
N GLU A 123 -40.22 -18.23 -9.71
CA GLU A 123 -38.82 -18.63 -9.45
C GLU A 123 -37.92 -18.68 -10.70
N LYS A 124 -38.51 -18.97 -11.88
CA LYS A 124 -37.75 -19.10 -13.14
C LYS A 124 -37.05 -17.81 -13.60
N PRO A 125 -37.69 -16.62 -13.57
CA PRO A 125 -37.06 -15.37 -14.02
C PRO A 125 -35.87 -14.93 -13.15
N GLN A 126 -35.99 -15.08 -11.83
CA GLN A 126 -34.93 -14.70 -10.89
C GLN A 126 -33.71 -15.62 -10.99
N LYS A 127 -33.94 -16.93 -11.19
CA LYS A 127 -32.85 -17.89 -11.40
C LYS A 127 -32.07 -17.59 -12.69
N THR A 128 -32.77 -17.33 -13.80
CA THR A 128 -32.12 -16.94 -15.06
C THR A 128 -31.37 -15.62 -14.99
N LEU A 129 -31.85 -14.66 -14.18
CA LEU A 129 -31.17 -13.37 -13.99
C LEU A 129 -29.87 -13.54 -13.20
N ASN A 130 -29.88 -14.38 -12.15
CA ASN A 130 -28.69 -14.69 -11.37
C ASN A 130 -27.66 -15.49 -12.18
N GLU A 131 -28.10 -16.44 -13.00
CA GLU A 131 -27.23 -17.20 -13.93
C GLU A 131 -26.56 -16.26 -14.94
N LYS A 132 -27.32 -15.36 -15.56
CA LYS A 132 -26.78 -14.35 -16.50
C LYS A 132 -25.81 -13.39 -15.82
N GLN A 133 -26.05 -13.02 -14.57
CA GLN A 133 -25.12 -12.17 -13.82
C GLN A 133 -23.82 -12.90 -13.48
N GLN A 134 -23.90 -14.19 -13.16
CA GLN A 134 -22.73 -15.03 -12.93
C GLN A 134 -21.87 -15.17 -14.20
N GLU A 135 -22.50 -15.43 -15.36
CA GLU A 135 -21.82 -15.48 -16.66
C GLU A 135 -21.07 -14.17 -16.98
N ASN A 136 -21.71 -13.03 -16.71
CA ASN A 136 -21.07 -11.73 -16.90
C ASN A 136 -19.86 -11.54 -15.95
N GLN A 137 -19.95 -12.01 -14.70
CA GLN A 137 -18.81 -11.97 -13.79
C GLN A 137 -17.67 -12.88 -14.27
N ASP A 138 -17.98 -14.08 -14.79
CA ASP A 138 -16.99 -15.00 -15.34
C ASP A 138 -16.25 -14.38 -16.53
N LEU A 139 -16.99 -13.71 -17.42
CA LEU A 139 -16.42 -12.99 -18.55
C LEU A 139 -15.52 -11.83 -18.08
N LEU A 140 -15.94 -11.09 -17.05
CA LEU A 140 -15.11 -10.03 -16.46
C LEU A 140 -13.79 -10.62 -15.92
N MET A 141 -13.85 -11.71 -15.14
CA MET A 141 -12.64 -12.34 -14.60
C MET A 141 -11.69 -12.77 -15.72
N LYS A 142 -12.23 -13.35 -16.80
CA LYS A 142 -11.45 -13.73 -17.97
C LYS A 142 -10.78 -12.51 -18.61
N CYS A 143 -11.50 -11.41 -18.79
CA CYS A 143 -10.95 -10.20 -19.40
C CYS A 143 -9.85 -9.57 -18.55
N ILE A 144 -10.05 -9.43 -17.23
CA ILE A 144 -9.06 -8.78 -16.36
C ILE A 144 -7.84 -9.69 -16.08
N SER A 145 -7.93 -10.98 -16.37
CA SER A 145 -6.78 -11.90 -16.31
C SER A 145 -5.81 -11.68 -17.47
N GLU A 146 -6.24 -11.02 -18.55
CA GLU A 146 -5.41 -10.65 -19.69
C GLU A 146 -4.75 -9.28 -19.46
N ASP A 147 -3.65 -9.01 -20.18
CA ASP A 147 -3.07 -7.67 -20.22
C ASP A 147 -3.89 -6.77 -21.15
N LEU A 148 -4.74 -5.95 -20.55
CA LEU A 148 -5.62 -5.01 -21.27
C LEU A 148 -4.93 -3.67 -21.58
N GLY A 149 -3.72 -3.45 -21.08
CA GLY A 149 -2.96 -2.22 -21.28
C GLY A 149 -3.64 -0.94 -20.75
N PHE A 150 -3.36 0.16 -21.46
CA PHE A 150 -3.71 1.52 -21.04
C PHE A 150 -4.39 2.30 -22.16
N SER A 151 -5.38 3.12 -21.82
CA SER A 151 -6.04 4.06 -22.74
C SER A 151 -5.90 5.48 -22.21
N GLY A 152 -5.25 6.37 -22.98
CA GLY A 152 -4.95 7.73 -22.54
C GLY A 152 -4.14 7.79 -21.23
N GLY A 153 -3.26 6.81 -21.01
CA GLY A 153 -2.49 6.65 -19.77
C GLY A 153 -3.27 6.12 -18.57
N LYS A 154 -4.54 5.71 -18.76
CA LYS A 154 -5.38 5.16 -17.69
C LYS A 154 -5.46 3.62 -17.81
N PRO A 155 -5.31 2.87 -16.71
CA PRO A 155 -5.32 1.40 -16.74
C PRO A 155 -6.71 0.86 -17.11
N VAL A 156 -6.81 0.08 -18.19
CA VAL A 156 -8.09 -0.38 -18.73
C VAL A 156 -8.78 -1.36 -17.78
N ALA A 157 -8.04 -2.31 -17.20
CA ALA A 157 -8.61 -3.34 -16.33
C ALA A 157 -9.21 -2.75 -15.05
N ALA A 158 -8.54 -1.78 -14.42
CA ALA A 158 -9.03 -1.08 -13.23
C ALA A 158 -10.38 -0.39 -13.46
N CYS A 159 -10.46 0.37 -14.55
CA CYS A 159 -11.65 1.15 -14.85
C CYS A 159 -12.80 0.29 -15.37
N LEU A 160 -12.52 -0.76 -16.16
CA LEU A 160 -13.50 -1.79 -16.52
C LEU A 160 -14.09 -2.43 -15.26
N THR A 161 -13.23 -2.89 -14.35
CA THR A 161 -13.63 -3.49 -13.08
C THR A 161 -14.52 -2.54 -12.29
N PHE A 162 -14.09 -1.28 -12.12
CA PHE A 162 -14.83 -0.28 -11.38
C PHE A 162 -16.23 0.00 -11.98
N LYS A 163 -16.31 0.18 -13.30
CA LYS A 163 -17.61 0.41 -13.99
C LYS A 163 -18.56 -0.78 -13.81
N CYS A 164 -18.05 -2.02 -13.90
CA CYS A 164 -18.86 -3.21 -13.66
C CYS A 164 -19.38 -3.28 -12.22
N LEU A 165 -18.52 -3.02 -11.23
CA LEU A 165 -18.91 -3.02 -9.82
C LEU A 165 -19.96 -1.95 -9.49
N LEU A 166 -19.85 -0.76 -10.10
CA LEU A 166 -20.85 0.30 -10.01
C LEU A 166 -22.19 -0.14 -10.62
N HIS A 167 -22.15 -0.64 -11.86
CA HIS A 167 -23.36 -1.07 -12.59
C HIS A 167 -24.11 -2.17 -11.84
N TRP A 168 -23.38 -3.13 -11.26
CA TRP A 168 -23.95 -4.20 -10.44
C TRP A 168 -24.29 -3.79 -9.01
N ARG A 169 -24.09 -2.51 -8.63
CA ARG A 169 -24.25 -2.00 -7.26
C ARG A 169 -23.56 -2.86 -6.20
N SER A 170 -22.41 -3.43 -6.55
CA SER A 170 -21.70 -4.39 -5.70
C SER A 170 -21.20 -3.80 -4.38
N PHE A 171 -21.14 -2.46 -4.28
CA PHE A 171 -20.74 -1.76 -3.07
C PHE A 171 -21.84 -1.63 -2.01
N GLU A 172 -23.11 -1.79 -2.40
CA GLU A 172 -24.30 -1.56 -1.56
C GLU A 172 -24.88 -2.87 -1.00
N VAL A 173 -24.33 -4.03 -1.40
CA VAL A 173 -24.86 -5.35 -1.04
C VAL A 173 -24.14 -5.95 0.17
N ASP A 174 -24.88 -6.61 1.06
CA ASP A 174 -24.34 -7.25 2.26
C ASP A 174 -23.53 -8.53 1.97
N ARG A 175 -23.72 -9.13 0.78
CA ARG A 175 -23.00 -10.33 0.32
C ARG A 175 -22.75 -10.25 -1.18
N THR A 176 -21.51 -10.49 -1.60
CA THR A 176 -21.12 -10.66 -2.99
C THR A 176 -19.81 -11.44 -3.07
N SER A 177 -19.70 -12.33 -4.06
CA SER A 177 -18.47 -13.09 -4.34
C SER A 177 -17.55 -12.37 -5.33
N VAL A 178 -18.03 -11.33 -6.01
CA VAL A 178 -17.27 -10.67 -7.09
C VAL A 178 -15.95 -10.07 -6.60
N PHE A 179 -15.93 -9.53 -5.38
CA PHE A 179 -14.72 -8.96 -4.77
C PHE A 179 -13.66 -10.04 -4.54
N ASP A 180 -14.04 -11.17 -3.94
CA ASP A 180 -13.12 -12.28 -3.69
C ASP A 180 -12.52 -12.82 -4.99
N ARG A 181 -13.33 -12.89 -6.06
CA ARG A 181 -12.86 -13.35 -7.38
C ARG A 181 -11.87 -12.38 -8.02
N ILE A 182 -12.11 -11.06 -7.91
CA ILE A 182 -11.16 -10.04 -8.38
C ILE A 182 -9.86 -10.13 -7.59
N ILE A 183 -9.93 -10.25 -6.26
CA ILE A 183 -8.77 -10.40 -5.38
C ILE A 183 -7.98 -11.66 -5.73
N GLN A 184 -8.64 -12.79 -5.98
CA GLN A 184 -7.98 -14.03 -6.43
C GLN A 184 -7.29 -13.85 -7.79
N THR A 185 -7.91 -13.12 -8.72
CA THR A 185 -7.33 -12.88 -10.05
C THR A 185 -6.07 -12.03 -9.96
N ILE A 186 -6.11 -10.92 -9.21
CA ILE A 186 -4.93 -10.08 -8.93
C ILE A 186 -3.87 -10.92 -8.20
N GLY A 187 -4.29 -11.65 -7.15
CA GLY A 187 -3.43 -12.49 -6.33
C GLY A 187 -2.65 -13.50 -7.15
N ALA A 188 -3.33 -14.25 -8.03
CA ALA A 188 -2.71 -15.23 -8.91
C ALA A 188 -1.73 -14.58 -9.91
N ALA A 189 -2.02 -13.37 -10.37
CA ALA A 189 -1.16 -12.68 -11.32
C ALA A 189 0.13 -12.13 -10.68
N ILE A 190 0.12 -11.83 -9.36
CA ILE A 190 1.28 -11.29 -8.63
C ILE A 190 2.00 -12.32 -7.76
N GLU A 191 1.45 -13.54 -7.61
CA GLU A 191 2.05 -14.59 -6.80
C GLU A 191 3.38 -15.04 -7.42
N THR A 192 4.46 -14.98 -6.63
CA THR A 192 5.82 -15.39 -7.05
C THR A 192 6.36 -14.71 -8.32
N GLN A 193 6.01 -13.43 -8.54
CA GLN A 193 6.50 -12.65 -9.67
C GLN A 193 7.79 -11.88 -9.37
N ASP A 194 8.84 -12.17 -10.14
CA ASP A 194 10.08 -11.36 -10.19
C ASP A 194 10.05 -10.32 -11.34
N ASN A 195 9.04 -10.38 -12.22
CA ASN A 195 8.95 -9.47 -13.36
C ASN A 195 8.34 -8.12 -12.96
N ASN A 196 9.20 -7.10 -12.88
CA ASN A 196 8.80 -5.73 -12.52
C ASN A 196 7.80 -5.10 -13.50
N ASP A 197 7.70 -5.58 -14.75
CA ASP A 197 6.72 -5.09 -15.72
C ASP A 197 5.29 -5.50 -15.33
N VAL A 198 5.08 -6.78 -15.02
CA VAL A 198 3.80 -7.31 -14.54
C VAL A 198 3.41 -6.68 -13.21
N LEU A 199 4.37 -6.54 -12.28
CA LEU A 199 4.14 -5.86 -11.01
C LEU A 199 3.75 -4.39 -11.20
N SER A 200 4.40 -3.68 -12.12
CA SER A 200 4.08 -2.28 -12.42
C SER A 200 2.70 -2.13 -13.06
N TYR A 201 2.33 -3.01 -13.99
CA TYR A 201 0.98 -3.06 -14.56
C TYR A 201 -0.10 -3.20 -13.47
N TRP A 202 0.05 -4.19 -12.58
CA TRP A 202 -0.93 -4.43 -11.51
C TRP A 202 -0.90 -3.35 -10.44
N LEU A 203 0.26 -2.76 -10.15
CA LEU A 203 0.40 -1.61 -9.25
C LEU A 203 -0.41 -0.41 -9.79
N SER A 204 -0.27 -0.08 -11.07
CA SER A 204 -1.06 1.01 -11.70
C SER A 204 -2.55 0.73 -11.68
N ASN A 205 -2.97 -0.49 -12.03
CA ASN A 205 -4.37 -0.89 -11.98
C ASN A 205 -4.94 -0.79 -10.56
N THR A 206 -4.21 -1.28 -9.57
CA THR A 206 -4.64 -1.26 -8.16
C THR A 206 -4.69 0.16 -7.61
N CYS A 207 -3.69 1.01 -7.91
CA CYS A 207 -3.71 2.43 -7.57
C CYS A 207 -4.96 3.12 -8.13
N MET A 208 -5.24 2.95 -9.43
CA MET A 208 -6.40 3.56 -10.07
C MET A 208 -7.72 3.06 -9.45
N LEU A 209 -7.85 1.75 -9.24
CA LEU A 209 -9.05 1.18 -8.64
C LEU A 209 -9.26 1.70 -7.21
N LEU A 210 -8.21 1.78 -6.39
CA LEU A 210 -8.28 2.34 -5.04
C LEU A 210 -8.67 3.82 -5.02
N ILE A 211 -8.14 4.63 -5.95
CA ILE A 211 -8.50 6.05 -6.07
C ILE A 211 -9.98 6.20 -6.43
N LEU A 212 -10.47 5.42 -7.40
CA LEU A 212 -11.89 5.40 -7.79
C LEU A 212 -12.78 4.97 -6.61
N LEU A 213 -12.41 3.91 -5.90
CA LEU A 213 -13.12 3.46 -4.69
C LEU A 213 -13.12 4.52 -3.59
N GLN A 214 -12.00 5.21 -3.36
CA GLN A 214 -11.92 6.24 -2.32
C GLN A 214 -12.81 7.45 -2.64
N ARG A 215 -12.94 7.84 -3.90
CA ARG A 215 -13.82 8.93 -4.33
C ARG A 215 -15.30 8.56 -4.27
N THR A 216 -15.62 7.28 -4.47
CA THR A 216 -17.01 6.80 -4.53
C THR A 216 -17.56 6.31 -3.20
N LEU A 217 -16.77 5.68 -2.34
CA LEU A 217 -17.26 5.08 -1.09
C LEU A 217 -17.27 6.11 0.06
N LYS A 218 -18.42 6.35 0.71
CA LYS A 218 -18.44 7.03 2.01
C LYS A 218 -17.92 6.08 3.08
N ALA A 219 -16.94 6.52 3.87
CA ALA A 219 -16.70 5.92 5.16
C ALA A 219 -17.90 6.28 6.07
N SER A 220 -18.73 5.29 6.39
CA SER A 220 -19.77 5.44 7.42
C SER A 220 -19.08 5.76 8.75
N GLY A 221 -19.02 7.04 9.13
CA GLY A 221 -18.36 7.49 10.36
C GLY A 221 -17.80 8.92 10.35
N ALA A 222 -17.53 9.52 9.19
CA ALA A 222 -17.03 10.90 9.11
C ALA A 222 -18.15 11.90 8.78
N ALA A 223 -19.22 11.91 9.59
CA ALA A 223 -20.12 13.05 9.61
C ALA A 223 -19.39 14.21 10.33
N THR A 224 -18.86 15.14 9.54
CA THR A 224 -18.86 16.59 9.83
C THR A 224 -19.33 16.96 11.25
N MET A 225 -18.41 16.97 12.22
CA MET A 225 -18.61 17.66 13.49
C MET A 225 -18.32 19.15 13.30
N THR A 226 -19.12 19.81 12.46
CA THR A 226 -19.32 21.25 12.56
C THR A 226 -20.34 21.49 13.66
N PRO A 227 -20.00 22.19 14.77
CA PRO A 227 -20.97 22.55 15.77
C PRO A 227 -21.88 23.66 15.21
N GLN A 228 -22.96 23.26 14.53
CA GLN A 228 -23.98 24.20 14.10
C GLN A 228 -24.79 24.59 15.34
N ARG A 229 -24.36 25.72 15.90
CA ARG A 229 -24.95 26.44 17.04
C ARG A 229 -26.42 26.77 16.73
N ARG A 230 -27.34 25.84 16.95
CA ARG A 230 -28.78 26.16 17.04
C ARG A 230 -29.02 26.86 18.37
N ARG A 231 -29.16 28.18 18.30
CA ARG A 231 -29.88 28.95 19.32
C ARG A 231 -31.36 28.59 19.20
N THR A 232 -31.89 27.87 20.18
CA THR A 232 -33.34 27.80 20.41
C THR A 232 -33.59 28.33 21.82
N SER A 233 -34.00 29.60 21.88
CA SER A 233 -34.64 30.20 23.04
C SER A 233 -36.05 29.62 23.18
N ALA A 234 -36.38 29.23 24.40
CA ALA A 234 -37.70 28.76 24.79
C ALA A 234 -38.78 29.84 24.58
N SER A 235 -39.94 29.45 24.06
CA SER A 235 -41.21 30.08 24.41
C SER A 235 -42.32 29.04 24.44
N LEU A 236 -42.87 28.86 25.63
CA LEU A 236 -44.09 28.13 25.93
C LEU A 236 -45.31 28.88 25.35
N PHE A 237 -46.40 28.14 25.17
CA PHE A 237 -47.78 28.51 24.74
C PHE A 237 -48.15 28.31 23.26
N GLY A 238 -49.22 27.54 23.03
CA GLY A 238 -50.18 27.85 21.96
C GLY A 238 -50.71 26.73 21.05
N ARG A 239 -51.59 25.87 21.57
CA ARG A 239 -52.86 25.35 20.98
C ARG A 239 -52.99 24.91 19.49
N VAL A 240 -53.46 23.64 19.34
CA VAL A 240 -54.69 23.18 18.65
C VAL A 240 -54.78 23.21 17.09
N SER A 241 -54.78 22.02 16.46
CA SER A 241 -55.90 21.46 15.64
C SER A 241 -55.49 20.43 14.57
N GLN A 242 -56.06 19.23 14.70
CA GLN A 242 -56.72 18.39 13.67
C GLN A 242 -56.10 18.18 12.27
N GLY A 243 -55.72 16.92 12.02
CA GLY A 243 -56.47 16.03 11.11
C GLY A 243 -56.08 16.01 9.62
N LEU A 244 -55.61 14.86 9.12
CA LEU A 244 -56.41 13.91 8.33
C LEU A 244 -55.57 12.70 7.87
N ARG A 245 -56.29 11.61 7.63
CA ARG A 245 -55.89 10.22 7.47
C ARG A 245 -55.91 9.85 5.98
N ALA A 246 -54.91 9.17 5.45
CA ALA A 246 -55.07 8.29 4.29
C ALA A 246 -53.97 7.22 4.23
N SER A 247 -54.41 5.97 4.14
CA SER A 247 -53.62 4.72 4.02
C SER A 247 -53.30 4.41 2.55
N PRO A 248 -52.46 3.39 2.26
CA PRO A 248 -51.66 3.25 1.04
C PRO A 248 -52.33 2.39 -0.04
N GLN A 249 -51.88 2.51 -1.29
CA GLN A 249 -51.84 1.38 -2.23
C GLN A 249 -50.93 1.60 -3.46
N SER A 250 -49.99 0.65 -3.58
CA SER A 250 -49.53 -0.11 -4.75
C SER A 250 -48.90 0.54 -6.01
N VAL A 251 -47.64 0.12 -6.22
CA VAL A 251 -47.01 -0.46 -7.43
C VAL A 251 -47.09 0.30 -8.75
N GLY A 252 -45.93 0.76 -9.21
CA GLY A 252 -45.67 1.13 -10.61
C GLY A 252 -44.19 1.48 -10.82
N PHE A 253 -43.45 0.54 -11.41
CA PHE A 253 -42.11 0.76 -11.96
C PHE A 253 -42.12 1.96 -12.92
N SER A 254 -41.35 3.01 -12.62
CA SER A 254 -40.81 4.01 -13.57
C SER A 254 -39.98 5.05 -12.83
N PHE A 255 -38.69 4.78 -12.58
CA PHE A 255 -37.75 5.83 -12.20
C PHE A 255 -36.36 5.57 -12.82
N LEU A 256 -36.33 5.50 -14.15
CA LEU A 256 -35.11 5.67 -14.95
C LEU A 256 -35.39 6.65 -16.07
N SER A 257 -35.43 7.94 -15.73
CA SER A 257 -35.01 9.04 -16.60
C SER A 257 -35.07 10.35 -15.84
N SER A 258 -34.10 11.21 -16.12
CA SER A 258 -33.90 12.55 -15.57
C SER A 258 -33.31 12.61 -14.16
N ARG A 259 -31.96 12.60 -14.11
CA ARG A 259 -31.24 13.28 -13.04
C ARG A 259 -30.09 14.06 -13.66
N VAL A 260 -30.46 15.25 -14.13
CA VAL A 260 -29.63 16.37 -14.59
C VAL A 260 -28.24 16.36 -13.93
N LEU A 261 -27.20 16.20 -14.75
CA LEU A 261 -25.81 16.42 -14.37
C LEU A 261 -25.52 17.91 -14.32
N GLY A 262 -25.04 18.39 -13.18
CA GLY A 262 -24.48 19.73 -13.02
C GLY A 262 -23.56 19.77 -11.80
N GLY A 263 -22.26 19.97 -12.04
CA GLY A 263 -21.25 20.22 -11.00
C GLY A 263 -20.05 19.26 -11.04
N PRO A 264 -18.79 19.74 -11.02
CA PRO A 264 -17.58 18.90 -11.09
C PRO A 264 -17.26 18.07 -9.82
N ASP A 265 -18.13 18.08 -8.80
CA ASP A 265 -17.77 17.61 -7.45
C ASP A 265 -18.71 16.53 -6.89
N ASP A 266 -19.54 15.90 -7.72
CA ASP A 266 -20.60 15.00 -7.24
C ASP A 266 -20.58 13.63 -7.95
N LEU A 267 -19.43 12.94 -7.91
CA LEU A 267 -19.46 11.47 -7.97
C LEU A 267 -20.24 10.99 -6.75
N ARG A 268 -21.53 10.68 -6.97
CA ARG A 268 -22.48 10.26 -5.93
C ARG A 268 -21.81 9.29 -4.96
N GLN A 269 -21.56 9.79 -3.76
CA GLN A 269 -20.94 9.03 -2.72
C GLN A 269 -21.89 7.88 -2.27
N VAL A 270 -21.45 6.64 -2.45
CA VAL A 270 -22.18 5.39 -2.16
C VAL A 270 -21.94 4.97 -0.70
N GLU A 271 -23.00 4.56 0.01
CA GLU A 271 -22.88 3.97 1.34
C GLU A 271 -22.33 2.54 1.22
N ALA A 272 -21.03 2.39 1.48
CA ALA A 272 -20.32 1.13 1.33
C ALA A 272 -20.70 0.14 2.45
N LYS A 273 -21.06 -1.09 2.06
CA LYS A 273 -21.21 -2.22 3.00
C LYS A 273 -19.86 -2.84 3.35
N TYR A 274 -19.86 -3.69 4.38
CA TYR A 274 -18.66 -4.36 4.88
C TYR A 274 -17.83 -5.06 3.79
N PRO A 275 -18.40 -5.82 2.83
CA PRO A 275 -17.63 -6.45 1.76
C PRO A 275 -16.83 -5.46 0.90
N ALA A 276 -17.38 -4.27 0.65
CA ALA A 276 -16.70 -3.23 -0.12
C ALA A 276 -15.53 -2.60 0.65
N LEU A 277 -15.68 -2.43 1.97
CA LEU A 277 -14.61 -1.94 2.84
C LEU A 277 -13.47 -2.95 2.93
N LEU A 278 -13.81 -4.25 3.08
CA LEU A 278 -12.83 -5.34 3.08
C LEU A 278 -12.09 -5.41 1.73
N PHE A 279 -12.82 -5.31 0.62
CA PHE A 279 -12.22 -5.27 -0.73
C PHE A 279 -11.20 -4.13 -0.87
N LYS A 280 -11.55 -2.92 -0.41
CA LYS A 280 -10.64 -1.77 -0.41
C LYS A 280 -9.39 -2.04 0.45
N GLN A 281 -9.55 -2.65 1.62
CA GLN A 281 -8.42 -3.01 2.49
C GLN A 281 -7.50 -4.04 1.82
N GLN A 282 -8.05 -5.09 1.20
CA GLN A 282 -7.29 -6.11 0.49
C GLN A 282 -6.53 -5.52 -0.70
N LEU A 283 -7.16 -4.64 -1.48
CA LEU A 283 -6.47 -3.92 -2.56
C LEU A 283 -5.33 -3.04 -2.03
N THR A 284 -5.50 -2.40 -0.87
CA THR A 284 -4.43 -1.62 -0.22
C THR A 284 -3.25 -2.52 0.14
N ALA A 285 -3.52 -3.69 0.74
CA ALA A 285 -2.48 -4.68 1.05
C ALA A 285 -1.77 -5.19 -0.22
N PHE A 286 -2.48 -5.39 -1.34
CA PHE A 286 -1.85 -5.75 -2.61
C PHE A 286 -0.98 -4.64 -3.18
N LEU A 287 -1.43 -3.37 -3.09
CA LEU A 287 -0.62 -2.23 -3.50
C LEU A 287 0.71 -2.19 -2.72
N GLU A 288 0.64 -2.30 -1.40
CA GLU A 288 1.81 -2.32 -0.52
C GLU A 288 2.73 -3.51 -0.83
N LYS A 289 2.15 -4.69 -1.08
CA LYS A 289 2.90 -5.89 -1.47
C LYS A 289 3.64 -5.69 -2.78
N MET A 290 2.97 -5.21 -3.84
CA MET A 290 3.60 -4.99 -5.15
C MET A 290 4.67 -3.90 -5.09
N TYR A 291 4.40 -2.81 -4.37
CA TYR A 291 5.39 -1.77 -4.10
C TYR A 291 6.64 -2.35 -3.42
N GLY A 292 6.44 -3.16 -2.36
CA GLY A 292 7.52 -3.84 -1.65
C GLY A 292 8.33 -4.77 -2.56
N MET A 293 7.66 -5.60 -3.36
CA MET A 293 8.32 -6.51 -4.30
C MET A 293 9.17 -5.78 -5.34
N ILE A 294 8.66 -4.70 -5.97
CA ILE A 294 9.44 -3.90 -6.94
C ILE A 294 10.67 -3.28 -6.27
N ARG A 295 10.49 -2.69 -5.08
CA ARG A 295 11.59 -2.11 -4.31
C ARG A 295 12.64 -3.18 -3.96
N ASP A 296 12.21 -4.33 -3.45
CA ASP A 296 13.11 -5.37 -2.97
C ASP A 296 13.84 -6.06 -4.15
N ASN A 297 13.19 -6.20 -5.30
CA ASN A 297 13.83 -6.63 -6.55
C ASN A 297 14.94 -5.66 -6.96
N LEU A 298 14.68 -4.36 -6.94
CA LEU A 298 15.69 -3.36 -7.26
C LEU A 298 16.84 -3.36 -6.23
N LYS A 299 16.55 -3.47 -4.92
CA LYS A 299 17.57 -3.65 -3.87
C LYS A 299 18.45 -4.87 -4.14
N LYS A 300 17.84 -6.00 -4.51
CA LYS A 300 18.53 -7.26 -4.84
C LYS A 300 19.45 -7.11 -6.06
N GLU A 301 19.02 -6.39 -7.09
CA GLU A 301 19.84 -6.12 -8.29
C GLU A 301 21.04 -5.21 -7.99
N ILE A 302 20.86 -4.13 -7.23
CA ILE A 302 21.91 -3.15 -6.97
C ILE A 302 22.87 -3.57 -5.86
N SER A 303 22.44 -4.39 -4.88
CA SER A 303 23.24 -4.81 -3.73
C SER A 303 24.63 -5.38 -4.11
N PRO A 304 24.77 -6.34 -5.05
CA PRO A 304 26.09 -6.82 -5.46
C PRO A 304 26.95 -5.72 -6.09
N LEU A 305 26.36 -4.79 -6.84
CA LEU A 305 27.10 -3.67 -7.43
C LEU A 305 27.56 -2.67 -6.37
N ILE A 306 26.71 -2.36 -5.39
CA ILE A 306 27.07 -1.51 -4.24
C ILE A 306 28.25 -2.12 -3.50
N SER A 307 28.27 -3.44 -3.30
CA SER A 307 29.38 -4.11 -2.61
C SER A 307 30.73 -3.90 -3.30
N LEU A 308 30.72 -3.79 -4.63
CA LEU A 308 31.90 -3.51 -5.47
C LEU A 308 32.26 -2.01 -5.50
N CYS A 309 31.32 -1.14 -5.14
CA CYS A 309 31.50 0.31 -5.06
C CYS A 309 32.03 0.79 -3.69
N ILE A 310 32.06 -0.06 -2.66
CA ILE A 310 32.53 0.31 -1.31
C ILE A 310 34.01 0.72 -1.31
N GLN A 311 34.81 0.06 -2.16
CA GLN A 311 36.26 0.23 -2.19
C GLN A 311 36.76 0.48 -3.62
N ALA A 312 37.54 1.54 -3.80
CA ALA A 312 38.21 1.87 -5.04
C ALA A 312 39.07 0.68 -5.51
N PRO A 313 38.87 0.16 -6.74
CA PRO A 313 39.68 -0.94 -7.24
C PRO A 313 41.16 -0.57 -7.26
N ARG A 314 41.98 -1.33 -6.54
CA ARG A 314 43.41 -1.07 -6.41
C ARG A 314 44.12 -1.53 -7.67
N THR A 315 44.49 -0.61 -8.55
CA THR A 315 45.48 -0.91 -9.60
C THR A 315 46.83 -1.15 -8.94
N SER A 316 47.37 -2.36 -9.06
CA SER A 316 48.68 -2.72 -8.51
C SER A 316 49.74 -1.68 -8.91
N ARG A 317 50.45 -1.12 -7.92
CA ARG A 317 51.51 -0.09 -8.08
C ARG A 317 52.68 -0.50 -9.00
N ALA A 318 52.74 -1.77 -9.44
CA ALA A 318 53.82 -2.30 -10.25
C ALA A 318 53.90 -1.74 -11.69
N SER A 319 52.89 -1.02 -12.18
CA SER A 319 52.87 -0.49 -13.56
C SER A 319 53.02 1.04 -13.66
N MET A 320 53.28 1.75 -12.56
CA MET A 320 53.48 3.20 -12.58
C MET A 320 54.91 3.60 -12.97
N VAL A 321 55.34 3.20 -14.16
CA VAL A 321 56.52 3.78 -14.82
C VAL A 321 56.12 4.23 -16.22
N LYS A 322 56.05 5.56 -16.37
CA LYS A 322 55.94 6.35 -17.62
C LYS A 322 54.79 5.98 -18.59
N GLY A 323 53.68 6.70 -18.47
CA GLY A 323 52.80 6.95 -19.63
C GLY A 323 51.34 7.31 -19.32
N ARG A 324 50.97 8.53 -19.71
CA ARG A 324 49.66 8.94 -20.29
C ARG A 324 48.47 9.17 -19.35
N ALA A 325 47.99 10.42 -19.35
CA ALA A 325 46.65 10.82 -18.91
C ALA A 325 45.52 9.97 -19.54
N GLN A 326 45.73 9.43 -20.75
CA GLN A 326 44.79 8.53 -21.44
C GLN A 326 44.65 7.16 -20.75
N ALA A 327 45.71 6.62 -20.14
CA ALA A 327 45.68 5.32 -19.44
C ALA A 327 44.95 5.45 -18.09
N ASN A 328 45.07 6.60 -17.43
CA ASN A 328 44.29 6.92 -16.24
C ASN A 328 42.79 7.11 -16.55
N ALA A 329 42.45 7.71 -17.70
CA ALA A 329 41.05 7.87 -18.11
C ALA A 329 40.36 6.51 -18.35
N VAL A 330 41.01 5.58 -19.07
CA VAL A 330 40.47 4.24 -19.33
C VAL A 330 40.40 3.41 -18.03
N ALA A 331 41.40 3.53 -17.15
CA ALA A 331 41.35 2.91 -15.83
C ALA A 331 40.19 3.46 -15.00
N GLN A 332 40.01 4.79 -14.90
CA GLN A 332 38.86 5.42 -14.23
C GLN A 332 37.51 5.01 -14.83
N GLN A 333 37.44 4.83 -16.15
CA GLN A 333 36.23 4.38 -16.85
C GLN A 333 35.84 2.94 -16.47
N ALA A 334 36.83 2.07 -16.21
CA ALA A 334 36.62 0.74 -15.66
C ALA A 334 36.25 0.75 -14.17
N LEU A 335 36.80 1.68 -13.38
CA LEU A 335 36.41 1.87 -11.96
C LEU A 335 34.94 2.31 -11.86
N ASN A 336 34.45 3.15 -12.78
CA ASN A 336 33.07 3.64 -12.79
C ASN A 336 32.05 2.66 -13.38
N ALA A 337 32.48 1.49 -13.87
CA ALA A 337 31.58 0.52 -14.49
C ALA A 337 30.50 0.01 -13.52
N HIS A 338 30.85 -0.20 -12.24
CA HIS A 338 29.90 -0.64 -11.22
C HIS A 338 28.85 0.43 -10.88
N TRP A 339 29.28 1.69 -10.75
CA TRP A 339 28.37 2.84 -10.57
C TRP A 339 27.42 3.00 -11.75
N LYS A 340 27.93 2.87 -12.98
CA LYS A 340 27.09 2.87 -14.19
C LYS A 340 26.11 1.69 -14.22
N GLY A 341 26.51 0.53 -13.71
CA GLY A 341 25.61 -0.60 -13.50
C GLY A 341 24.44 -0.25 -12.59
N ILE A 342 24.70 0.41 -11.45
CA ILE A 342 23.65 0.88 -10.53
C ILE A 342 22.73 1.87 -11.25
N VAL A 343 23.29 2.89 -11.92
CA VAL A 343 22.52 3.87 -12.70
C VAL A 343 21.64 3.18 -13.76
N ASN A 344 22.15 2.15 -14.43
CA ASN A 344 21.39 1.38 -15.41
C ASN A 344 20.21 0.63 -14.77
N CYS A 345 20.40 -0.01 -13.60
CA CYS A 345 19.31 -0.65 -12.86
C CYS A 345 18.23 0.38 -12.46
N LEU A 346 18.62 1.54 -11.94
CA LEU A 346 17.70 2.62 -11.58
C LEU A 346 16.91 3.11 -12.82
N ASN A 347 17.60 3.32 -13.94
CA ASN A 347 16.99 3.77 -15.18
C ASN A 347 16.03 2.73 -15.77
N ASN A 348 16.38 1.44 -15.72
CA ASN A 348 15.52 0.37 -16.19
C ASN A 348 14.24 0.28 -15.36
N CYS A 349 14.36 0.31 -14.02
CA CYS A 349 13.20 0.35 -13.12
C CYS A 349 12.29 1.55 -13.43
N LEU A 350 12.87 2.76 -13.56
CA LEU A 350 12.11 3.96 -13.90
C LEU A 350 11.39 3.82 -15.25
N LYS A 351 12.06 3.29 -16.27
CA LYS A 351 11.46 3.06 -17.59
C LYS A 351 10.29 2.09 -17.52
N THR A 352 10.44 0.97 -16.81
CA THR A 352 9.37 -0.02 -16.62
C THR A 352 8.16 0.58 -15.90
N MET A 353 8.38 1.31 -14.80
CA MET A 353 7.28 1.95 -14.06
C MET A 353 6.58 3.03 -14.89
N ARG A 354 7.33 3.80 -15.70
CA ARG A 354 6.77 4.83 -16.60
C ARG A 354 5.99 4.22 -17.76
N ALA A 355 6.50 3.15 -18.38
CA ALA A 355 5.81 2.45 -19.46
C ALA A 355 4.45 1.89 -19.01
N ASN A 356 4.34 1.55 -17.73
CA ASN A 356 3.12 1.06 -17.09
C ASN A 356 2.31 2.17 -16.39
N TYR A 357 2.59 3.45 -16.62
CA TYR A 357 1.84 4.58 -16.06
C TYR A 357 1.68 4.53 -14.52
N VAL A 358 2.69 4.02 -13.80
CA VAL A 358 2.65 4.02 -12.34
C VAL A 358 2.60 5.48 -11.87
N PRO A 359 1.72 5.85 -10.92
CA PRO A 359 1.60 7.23 -10.46
C PRO A 359 2.96 7.80 -10.02
N PRO A 360 3.38 8.99 -10.48
CA PRO A 360 4.70 9.54 -10.19
C PRO A 360 5.02 9.66 -8.69
N PHE A 361 4.01 9.91 -7.86
CA PHE A 361 4.14 9.87 -6.40
C PHE A 361 4.66 8.53 -5.87
N VAL A 362 4.14 7.41 -6.37
CA VAL A 362 4.56 6.07 -5.97
C VAL A 362 5.98 5.78 -6.46
N VAL A 363 6.29 6.19 -7.71
CA VAL A 363 7.65 6.08 -8.29
C VAL A 363 8.67 6.83 -7.43
N ARG A 364 8.36 8.07 -7.03
CA ARG A 364 9.21 8.87 -6.13
C ARG A 364 9.53 8.12 -4.84
N LYS A 365 8.51 7.53 -4.21
CA LYS A 365 8.66 6.80 -2.95
C LYS A 365 9.57 5.57 -3.09
N VAL A 366 9.49 4.84 -4.22
CA VAL A 366 10.44 3.75 -4.50
C VAL A 366 11.87 4.29 -4.51
N PHE A 367 12.15 5.34 -5.27
CA PHE A 367 13.51 5.88 -5.38
C PHE A 367 14.02 6.50 -4.08
N THR A 368 13.16 7.16 -3.28
CA THR A 368 13.52 7.60 -1.92
C THR A 368 14.03 6.44 -1.08
N GLN A 369 13.31 5.31 -1.04
CA GLN A 369 13.76 4.15 -0.25
C GLN A 369 15.02 3.49 -0.82
N ILE A 370 15.18 3.46 -2.15
CA ILE A 370 16.39 2.92 -2.78
C ILE A 370 17.61 3.79 -2.48
N PHE A 371 17.47 5.11 -2.50
CA PHE A 371 18.57 6.03 -2.17
C PHE A 371 18.92 5.96 -0.67
N SER A 372 17.92 5.84 0.20
CA SER A 372 18.13 5.56 1.63
C SER A 372 18.88 4.25 1.83
N PHE A 373 18.50 3.17 1.12
CA PHE A 373 19.22 1.90 1.16
C PHE A 373 20.68 2.02 0.67
N ILE A 374 20.93 2.72 -0.44
CA ILE A 374 22.29 3.00 -0.93
C ILE A 374 23.09 3.75 0.14
N ASN A 375 22.49 4.76 0.77
CA ASN A 375 23.11 5.53 1.85
C ASN A 375 23.50 4.62 3.02
N VAL A 376 22.57 3.79 3.51
CA VAL A 376 22.80 2.82 4.60
C VAL A 376 23.95 1.88 4.26
N GLN A 377 23.91 1.25 3.09
CA GLN A 377 24.91 0.27 2.67
C GLN A 377 26.31 0.86 2.57
N LEU A 378 26.46 2.01 1.90
CA LEU A 378 27.76 2.65 1.73
C LEU A 378 28.28 3.24 3.05
N PHE A 379 27.42 3.92 3.81
CA PHE A 379 27.81 4.57 5.05
C PHE A 379 28.24 3.55 6.11
N ASN A 380 27.42 2.52 6.35
CA ASN A 380 27.75 1.46 7.30
C ASN A 380 29.05 0.74 6.88
N SER A 381 29.25 0.51 5.58
CA SER A 381 30.47 -0.10 5.07
C SER A 381 31.72 0.76 5.29
N LEU A 382 31.62 2.09 5.18
CA LEU A 382 32.72 3.00 5.53
C LEU A 382 33.05 2.91 7.02
N LEU A 383 32.03 2.92 7.89
CA LEU A 383 32.24 2.89 9.35
C LEU A 383 32.83 1.56 9.84
N LEU A 384 32.47 0.45 9.21
CA LEU A 384 32.90 -0.89 9.62
C LEU A 384 34.28 -1.29 9.07
N ARG A 385 34.79 -0.60 8.04
CA ARG A 385 36.01 -0.99 7.32
C ARG A 385 37.03 0.15 7.26
N ARG A 386 38.07 0.05 8.10
CA ARG A 386 39.14 1.05 8.20
C ARG A 386 39.81 1.35 6.85
N GLU A 387 39.98 0.35 6.00
CA GLU A 387 40.62 0.47 4.69
C GLU A 387 39.78 1.25 3.66
N CYS A 388 38.50 1.48 3.93
CA CYS A 388 37.61 2.30 3.12
C CYS A 388 37.69 3.79 3.49
N CYS A 389 38.23 4.12 4.66
CA CYS A 389 38.42 5.49 5.13
C CYS A 389 39.76 6.08 4.66
N SER A 390 39.87 6.33 3.35
CA SER A 390 41.06 6.96 2.74
C SER A 390 40.66 8.04 1.75
N PHE A 391 41.54 9.03 1.53
CA PHE A 391 41.32 10.11 0.56
C PHE A 391 41.00 9.56 -0.84
N SER A 392 41.78 8.59 -1.33
CA SER A 392 41.57 7.98 -2.64
C SER A 392 40.23 7.24 -2.74
N ASN A 393 39.78 6.60 -1.65
CA ASN A 393 38.47 5.96 -1.65
C ASN A 393 37.34 6.99 -1.58
N GLY A 394 37.52 8.05 -0.79
CA GLY A 394 36.60 9.19 -0.73
C GLY A 394 36.38 9.79 -2.12
N GLU A 395 37.45 10.08 -2.87
CA GLU A 395 37.33 10.59 -4.24
C GLU A 395 36.60 9.63 -5.18
N TYR A 396 36.85 8.31 -5.06
CA TYR A 396 36.14 7.30 -5.84
C TYR A 396 34.63 7.26 -5.55
N VAL A 397 34.26 7.18 -4.27
CA VAL A 397 32.84 7.17 -3.87
C VAL A 397 32.17 8.50 -4.23
N LYS A 398 32.87 9.64 -4.08
CA LYS A 398 32.38 10.96 -4.47
C LYS A 398 32.04 11.03 -5.95
N ALA A 399 32.91 10.51 -6.82
CA ALA A 399 32.65 10.44 -8.26
C ALA A 399 31.44 9.56 -8.57
N GLY A 400 31.29 8.43 -7.88
CA GLY A 400 30.11 7.57 -8.00
C GLY A 400 28.80 8.23 -7.55
N LEU A 401 28.82 8.95 -6.44
CA LEU A 401 27.66 9.73 -5.96
C LEU A 401 27.28 10.85 -6.95
N ALA A 402 28.26 11.43 -7.66
CA ALA A 402 27.99 12.42 -8.70
C ALA A 402 27.27 11.81 -9.92
N GLU A 403 27.55 10.55 -10.27
CA GLU A 403 26.80 9.83 -11.32
C GLU A 403 25.33 9.58 -10.90
N LEU A 404 25.08 9.28 -9.62
CA LEU A 404 23.72 9.17 -9.09
C LEU A 404 22.99 10.52 -9.08
N GLU A 405 23.69 11.59 -8.69
CA GLU A 405 23.17 12.96 -8.73
C GLU A 405 22.83 13.41 -10.16
N GLN A 406 23.67 13.08 -11.15
CA GLN A 406 23.38 13.32 -12.55
C GLN A 406 22.15 12.54 -13.03
N TRP A 407 22.04 11.26 -12.66
CA TRP A 407 20.87 10.46 -13.00
C TRP A 407 19.57 11.06 -12.43
N CYS A 408 19.59 11.61 -11.21
CA CYS A 408 18.43 12.30 -10.64
C CYS A 408 17.99 13.51 -11.47
N GLN A 409 18.95 14.28 -12.01
CA GLN A 409 18.65 15.41 -12.89
C GLN A 409 17.99 14.94 -14.19
N ASP A 410 18.52 13.87 -14.79
CA ASP A 410 18.02 13.30 -16.05
C ASP A 410 16.63 12.65 -15.89
N ALA A 411 16.37 12.03 -14.73
CA ALA A 411 15.12 11.35 -14.41
C ALA A 411 13.94 12.30 -14.11
N THR A 412 14.22 13.62 -14.01
CA THR A 412 13.28 14.72 -13.71
C THR A 412 12.71 14.73 -12.28
N GLU A 413 12.37 15.93 -11.80
CA GLU A 413 11.83 16.16 -10.45
C GLU A 413 10.50 15.42 -10.21
N GLU A 414 9.72 15.20 -11.27
CA GLU A 414 8.43 14.49 -11.22
C GLU A 414 8.55 13.08 -10.63
N PHE A 415 9.60 12.33 -11.00
CA PHE A 415 9.77 10.92 -10.65
C PHE A 415 10.78 10.66 -9.53
N VAL A 416 11.68 11.61 -9.26
CA VAL A 416 12.72 11.44 -8.24
C VAL A 416 12.46 12.32 -7.00
N GLY A 417 11.86 13.51 -7.18
CA GLY A 417 11.64 14.46 -6.10
C GLY A 417 12.89 14.69 -5.25
N SER A 418 12.76 14.55 -3.92
CA SER A 418 13.84 14.74 -2.94
C SER A 418 14.65 13.47 -2.65
N ALA A 419 14.60 12.42 -3.48
CA ALA A 419 15.30 11.16 -3.18
C ALA A 419 16.82 11.32 -3.00
N LEU A 420 17.43 12.32 -3.66
CA LEU A 420 18.85 12.64 -3.52
C LEU A 420 19.25 13.02 -2.08
N ASP A 421 18.32 13.59 -1.30
CA ASP A 421 18.57 14.03 0.07
C ASP A 421 18.80 12.84 1.02
N GLU A 422 18.33 11.65 0.65
CA GLU A 422 18.54 10.42 1.42
C GLU A 422 20.01 9.99 1.47
N LEU A 423 20.83 10.46 0.52
CA LEU A 423 22.29 10.22 0.48
C LEU A 423 23.09 11.10 1.45
N LYS A 424 22.42 11.85 2.36
CA LYS A 424 23.08 12.83 3.24
C LYS A 424 24.25 12.28 4.05
N HIS A 425 24.13 11.09 4.65
CA HIS A 425 25.17 10.58 5.56
C HIS A 425 26.43 10.16 4.80
N ILE A 426 26.27 9.43 3.68
CA ILE A 426 27.40 9.06 2.83
C ILE A 426 28.04 10.28 2.17
N ARG A 427 27.25 11.26 1.71
CA ARG A 427 27.77 12.53 1.15
C ARG A 427 28.59 13.30 2.18
N GLN A 428 28.12 13.40 3.42
CA GLN A 428 28.86 14.05 4.51
C GLN A 428 30.16 13.30 4.84
N ALA A 429 30.12 11.97 5.00
CA ALA A 429 31.28 11.15 5.31
C ALA A 429 32.36 11.25 4.22
N VAL A 430 31.95 11.15 2.95
CA VAL A 430 32.85 11.29 1.81
C VAL A 430 33.38 12.71 1.69
N GLY A 431 32.55 13.73 1.94
CA GLY A 431 32.98 15.13 2.00
C GLY A 431 34.10 15.35 3.01
N PHE A 432 34.03 14.69 4.16
CA PHE A 432 35.09 14.70 5.17
C PHE A 432 36.36 13.96 4.71
N LEU A 433 36.22 12.78 4.11
CA LEU A 433 37.37 11.98 3.63
C LEU A 433 38.19 12.66 2.53
N VAL A 434 37.58 13.57 1.78
CA VAL A 434 38.21 14.31 0.68
C VAL A 434 38.90 15.60 1.17
N LEU A 435 38.80 15.96 2.45
CA LEU A 435 39.58 17.07 2.99
C LEU A 435 41.07 16.70 3.05
N SER A 436 41.93 17.60 2.59
CA SER A 436 43.39 17.44 2.72
C SER A 436 43.81 17.49 4.19
N ILE A 437 44.94 16.85 4.53
CA ILE A 437 45.53 16.95 5.88
C ILE A 437 45.76 18.40 6.28
N GLN A 438 46.09 19.29 5.34
CA GLN A 438 46.24 20.72 5.62
C GLN A 438 44.90 21.40 5.93
N GLN A 439 43.82 21.05 5.22
CA GLN A 439 42.47 21.55 5.52
C GLN A 439 41.95 20.99 6.84
N LEU A 440 42.12 19.70 7.09
CA LEU A 440 41.78 19.07 8.38
C LEU A 440 42.57 19.72 9.51
N TYR A 441 43.90 19.85 9.37
CA TYR A 441 44.75 20.54 10.33
C TYR A 441 44.29 21.99 10.54
N ARG A 442 44.01 22.74 9.47
CA ARG A 442 43.54 24.13 9.56
C ARG A 442 42.18 24.21 10.24
N ILE A 443 41.23 23.34 9.91
CA ILE A 443 39.90 23.29 10.57
C ILE A 443 40.06 22.92 12.04
N SER A 444 40.83 21.88 12.37
CA SER A 444 41.04 21.43 13.75
C SER A 444 41.80 22.45 14.61
N THR A 445 42.74 23.22 14.03
CA THR A 445 43.55 24.22 14.74
C THR A 445 42.95 25.62 14.75
N MET A 446 42.03 25.92 13.83
CA MET A 446 41.34 27.22 13.75
C MET A 446 39.88 27.14 14.23
N TYR A 447 39.41 25.96 14.66
CA TYR A 447 38.10 25.81 15.27
C TYR A 447 37.99 26.70 16.49
N TRP A 448 36.98 27.57 16.48
CA TRP A 448 36.67 28.49 17.57
C TRP A 448 35.18 28.37 17.89
N ASP A 449 34.88 28.00 19.12
CA ASP A 449 33.52 27.95 19.64
C ASP A 449 33.11 29.38 20.04
N ASP A 450 32.19 29.98 19.29
CA ASP A 450 31.71 31.34 19.50
C ASP A 450 30.74 31.45 20.69
N LYS A 451 30.19 30.32 21.16
CA LYS A 451 29.21 30.25 22.25
C LYS A 451 29.89 30.13 23.62
N TYR A 452 31.00 29.40 23.70
CA TYR A 452 31.76 29.19 24.94
C TYR A 452 33.20 29.73 24.91
N GLY A 453 33.64 30.31 23.79
CA GLY A 453 34.92 31.01 23.66
C GLY A 453 36.17 30.12 23.60
N THR A 454 36.04 28.85 23.20
CA THR A 454 37.18 27.91 23.17
C THR A 454 37.94 27.99 21.84
N HIS A 455 39.28 28.07 21.90
CA HIS A 455 40.16 28.36 20.75
C HIS A 455 40.74 27.12 20.03
N THR A 456 40.30 25.93 20.40
CA THR A 456 40.78 24.66 19.86
C THR A 456 39.83 23.54 20.31
N VAL A 457 39.78 22.44 19.57
CA VAL A 457 39.18 21.20 20.08
C VAL A 457 40.00 20.76 21.29
N SER A 458 39.52 20.99 22.52
CA SER A 458 40.30 20.65 23.71
C SER A 458 40.35 19.12 23.90
N THR A 459 41.35 18.63 24.63
CA THR A 459 41.34 17.24 25.12
C THR A 459 40.07 16.93 25.89
N ASP A 460 39.47 17.95 26.52
CA ASP A 460 38.19 17.83 27.19
C ASP A 460 37.07 17.63 26.18
N VAL A 461 37.01 18.34 25.05
CA VAL A 461 36.03 18.09 23.97
C VAL A 461 36.13 16.66 23.43
N ILE A 462 37.34 16.13 23.24
CA ILE A 462 37.53 14.72 22.83
C ILE A 462 37.10 13.76 23.95
N SER A 463 37.37 14.10 25.21
CA SER A 463 36.92 13.32 26.36
C SER A 463 35.41 13.42 26.59
N THR A 464 34.79 14.56 26.30
CA THR A 464 33.35 14.83 26.40
C THR A 464 32.63 14.18 25.25
N MET A 465 33.18 14.19 24.03
CA MET A 465 32.68 13.36 22.93
C MET A 465 32.74 11.88 23.31
N ARG A 466 33.84 11.42 23.92
CA ARG A 466 33.93 10.04 24.43
C ARG A 466 32.90 9.76 25.52
N VAL A 467 32.71 10.67 26.49
CA VAL A 467 31.72 10.56 27.57
C VAL A 467 30.29 10.58 27.01
N MET A 468 29.93 11.53 26.15
CA MET A 468 28.63 11.61 25.47
C MET A 468 28.34 10.38 24.62
N MET A 469 29.33 9.85 23.88
CA MET A 469 29.18 8.57 23.16
C MET A 469 28.93 7.38 24.10
N THR A 470 29.39 7.45 25.36
CA THR A 470 29.15 6.42 26.38
C THR A 470 27.86 6.68 27.17
N GLU A 471 27.41 7.93 27.31
CA GLU A 471 26.16 8.32 27.97
C GLU A 471 24.94 8.09 27.08
N ASP A 472 25.02 8.36 25.78
CA ASP A 472 23.98 8.02 24.80
C ASP A 472 23.77 6.50 24.70
N SER A 473 24.80 5.70 24.98
CA SER A 473 24.68 4.23 25.02
C SER A 473 23.83 3.70 26.19
N ASN A 474 23.54 4.54 27.20
CA ASN A 474 22.66 4.21 28.33
C ASN A 474 21.18 4.59 28.08
N ASN A 475 20.87 5.31 27.00
CA ASN A 475 19.50 5.54 26.55
C ASN A 475 19.08 4.42 25.58
N ALA A 476 18.24 3.49 26.04
CA ALA A 476 17.84 2.26 25.35
C ALA A 476 17.12 2.43 23.99
N VAL A 477 17.00 3.66 23.46
CA VAL A 477 16.26 3.98 22.23
C VAL A 477 17.18 4.36 21.05
N SER A 478 18.48 4.58 21.24
CA SER A 478 19.41 4.92 20.15
C SER A 478 20.83 4.41 20.36
N THR A 479 21.00 3.09 20.42
CA THR A 479 22.29 2.43 20.70
C THR A 479 23.09 2.05 19.46
N SER A 480 22.61 2.32 18.24
CA SER A 480 23.31 1.94 17.00
C SER A 480 23.95 3.15 16.33
N PHE A 481 25.27 3.09 16.13
CA PHE A 481 26.00 4.02 15.26
C PHE A 481 25.80 3.68 13.76
N LEU A 482 25.22 2.52 13.47
CA LEU A 482 24.86 2.08 12.12
C LEU A 482 23.45 2.56 11.79
N LEU A 483 23.25 2.92 10.53
CA LEU A 483 21.94 3.25 10.02
C LEU A 483 21.14 1.96 9.79
N ASP A 484 19.86 1.97 10.14
CA ASP A 484 18.92 0.90 9.84
C ASP A 484 18.25 1.14 8.48
N ASP A 485 18.01 0.06 7.73
CA ASP A 485 17.25 0.10 6.48
C ASP A 485 15.75 -0.08 6.77
N ASP A 486 15.03 1.04 6.90
CA ASP A 486 13.58 1.01 7.11
C ASP A 486 12.85 0.61 5.82
N SER A 487 12.29 -0.60 5.84
CA SER A 487 11.51 -1.19 4.75
C SER A 487 9.99 -1.01 4.92
N SER A 488 9.54 -0.19 5.87
CA SER A 488 8.13 0.18 6.04
C SER A 488 7.56 0.91 4.81
N ILE A 489 6.25 0.96 4.67
CA ILE A 489 5.59 1.68 3.56
C ILE A 489 5.59 3.19 3.87
N PRO A 490 6.21 4.05 3.03
CA PRO A 490 6.45 5.46 3.38
C PRO A 490 5.32 6.42 2.95
N PHE A 491 4.10 5.89 2.76
CA PHE A 491 2.93 6.65 2.31
C PHE A 491 1.63 5.96 2.73
N THR A 492 0.55 6.73 2.74
CA THR A 492 -0.81 6.25 2.92
C THR A 492 -1.59 6.32 1.60
N LEU A 493 -2.74 5.64 1.56
CA LEU A 493 -3.67 5.76 0.43
C LEU A 493 -4.15 7.21 0.21
N GLU A 494 -4.28 8.00 1.28
CA GLU A 494 -4.65 9.42 1.17
C GLU A 494 -3.60 10.24 0.43
N ASP A 495 -2.32 9.94 0.64
CA ASP A 495 -1.22 10.65 -0.02
C ASP A 495 -1.23 10.38 -1.53
N ILE A 496 -1.49 9.13 -1.93
CA ILE A 496 -1.66 8.76 -3.34
C ILE A 496 -2.86 9.51 -3.93
N SER A 497 -4.01 9.51 -3.26
CA SER A 497 -5.22 10.16 -3.77
C SER A 497 -5.07 11.67 -3.92
N LYS A 498 -4.41 12.34 -2.95
CA LYS A 498 -4.09 13.78 -3.03
C LYS A 498 -3.16 14.11 -4.18
N SER A 499 -2.26 13.18 -4.55
CA SER A 499 -1.30 13.39 -5.64
C SER A 499 -1.92 13.28 -7.04
N VAL A 500 -3.14 12.74 -7.17
CA VAL A 500 -3.82 12.58 -8.46
C VAL A 500 -4.93 13.61 -8.57
N GLU A 501 -4.60 14.77 -9.16
CA GLU A 501 -5.43 15.98 -9.11
C GLU A 501 -6.81 15.82 -9.77
N GLN A 502 -6.97 14.99 -10.81
CA GLN A 502 -8.27 14.77 -11.49
C GLN A 502 -8.38 13.35 -12.06
N VAL A 503 -9.27 12.54 -11.49
CA VAL A 503 -9.71 11.26 -12.06
C VAL A 503 -11.19 11.40 -12.39
N GLU A 504 -11.49 11.86 -13.60
CA GLU A 504 -12.77 11.59 -14.22
C GLU A 504 -12.84 10.09 -14.55
N VAL A 505 -14.01 9.47 -14.32
CA VAL A 505 -14.26 8.08 -14.70
C VAL A 505 -13.98 7.98 -16.20
N PRO A 506 -12.89 7.32 -16.61
CA PRO A 506 -12.46 7.45 -17.98
C PRO A 506 -13.43 6.79 -18.94
N GLU A 507 -13.72 7.49 -20.02
CA GLU A 507 -14.25 6.86 -21.22
C GLU A 507 -13.21 5.87 -21.73
N ILE A 508 -13.59 4.59 -21.75
CA ILE A 508 -12.72 3.50 -22.15
C ILE A 508 -13.50 2.70 -23.17
N ASP A 509 -12.84 2.42 -24.29
CA ASP A 509 -13.35 1.51 -25.29
C ASP A 509 -13.33 0.09 -24.69
N PRO A 510 -14.49 -0.57 -24.53
CA PRO A 510 -14.54 -1.90 -23.93
C PRO A 510 -13.72 -2.91 -24.76
N PRO A 511 -12.94 -3.81 -24.10
CA PRO A 511 -12.22 -4.88 -24.78
C PRO A 511 -13.12 -5.74 -25.66
N PRO A 512 -12.59 -6.36 -26.74
CA PRO A 512 -13.38 -7.14 -27.69
C PRO A 512 -14.26 -8.21 -27.03
N LEU A 513 -13.72 -8.90 -26.02
CA LEU A 513 -14.40 -9.96 -25.28
C LEU A 513 -15.71 -9.50 -24.60
N VAL A 514 -15.78 -8.26 -24.12
CA VAL A 514 -16.98 -7.71 -23.45
C VAL A 514 -17.83 -6.88 -24.40
N ARG A 515 -17.27 -6.35 -25.50
CA ARG A 515 -17.97 -5.48 -26.46
C ARG A 515 -19.16 -6.16 -27.13
N GLU A 516 -19.04 -7.46 -27.40
CA GLU A 516 -20.08 -8.24 -28.09
C GLU A 516 -21.16 -8.78 -27.15
N ASN A 517 -20.98 -8.65 -25.83
CA ASN A 517 -21.91 -9.19 -24.84
C ASN A 517 -22.95 -8.15 -24.39
N SER A 518 -24.23 -8.50 -24.56
CA SER A 518 -25.38 -7.65 -24.16
C SER A 518 -25.33 -7.17 -22.69
N GLY A 519 -24.70 -7.93 -21.79
CA GLY A 519 -24.52 -7.61 -20.37
C GLY A 519 -23.60 -6.43 -20.09
N PHE A 520 -22.85 -5.94 -21.10
CA PHE A 520 -21.84 -4.88 -20.96
C PHE A 520 -22.15 -3.62 -21.78
N THR A 521 -23.36 -3.53 -22.35
CA THR A 521 -23.82 -2.36 -23.13
C THR A 521 -23.74 -1.03 -22.38
N PHE A 522 -23.82 -1.06 -21.04
CA PHE A 522 -23.63 0.12 -20.19
C PHE A 522 -22.23 0.74 -20.29
N LEU A 523 -21.22 -0.01 -20.76
CA LEU A 523 -19.86 0.52 -20.98
C LEU A 523 -19.77 1.42 -22.22
N LEU A 524 -20.71 1.30 -23.15
CA LEU A 524 -20.76 2.05 -24.41
C LEU A 524 -21.58 3.35 -24.31
N GLN A 525 -22.32 3.56 -23.22
CA GLN A 525 -23.08 4.78 -23.01
C GLN A 525 -22.11 5.92 -22.65
N ARG A 526 -21.95 6.89 -23.57
CA ARG A 526 -21.17 8.11 -23.34
C ARG A 526 -21.87 9.02 -22.34
N ALA A 527 -21.08 9.75 -21.56
CA ALA A 527 -21.60 10.84 -20.75
C ALA A 527 -21.78 12.04 -21.68
N ASP A 528 -23.01 12.27 -22.15
CA ASP A 528 -23.39 13.51 -22.84
C ASP A 528 -23.45 14.71 -21.89
#